data_AF-A0A3D2N4E7-F1
#
_entry.id   AF-A0A3D2N4E7-F1
#
_cell.length_a   1.000
_cell.length_b   1.000
_cell.length_c   1.000
_cell.angle_alpha   90.00
_cell.angle_beta   90.00
_cell.angle_gamma   90.00
#
_symmetry.space_group_name_H-M   'P 1'
#
loop_
_entity.id
_entity.type
_entity.pdbx_description
1 polymer ?
#
loop_
_entity_poly.entity_id
_entity_poly.type
_entity_poly.pdbx_seq_one_letter_code
_entity_poly.pdbx_strand_id
1 'polypeptide(L)'
;FFMQAGFAMVETGFTRAKNAGNIIMKNLMDFCIGTVAFIAIGFGLLLGEDAAGLIGRPGFDIFTSYENFQWDQFVFNLVFCATTATIVSGAMAERTKFLSYCIYSGIISALIYPVEAHWIWGGGWLAQLGFHDISGSCAIHMVGGICALIGAKIVGPRIGKFVKTKDGEIKVNA
;
A
#
# COMPACT_ATOMS: atom_id res chain seq x y z
N PHE A 1 -9.88 8.28 -2.84
CA PHE A 1 -10.99 7.34 -2.55
C PHE A 1 -11.39 6.52 -3.78
N PHE A 2 -11.98 7.11 -4.83
CA PHE A 2 -12.46 6.37 -6.02
C PHE A 2 -11.39 5.58 -6.79
N MET A 3 -10.09 5.91 -6.61
CA MET A 3 -9.00 5.09 -7.13
C MET A 3 -9.07 3.64 -6.65
N GLN A 4 -9.57 3.36 -5.44
CA GLN A 4 -9.74 1.99 -4.96
C GLN A 4 -10.72 1.18 -5.81
N ALA A 5 -11.83 1.79 -6.23
CA ALA A 5 -12.73 1.16 -7.19
C ALA A 5 -12.05 0.96 -8.55
N GLY A 6 -11.23 1.93 -8.98
CA GLY A 6 -10.39 1.81 -10.17
C GLY A 6 -9.42 0.63 -10.12
N PHE A 7 -8.70 0.46 -9.01
CA PHE A 7 -7.80 -0.67 -8.77
C PHE A 7 -8.55 -2.01 -8.73
N ALA A 8 -9.68 -2.07 -8.03
CA ALA A 8 -10.52 -3.26 -8.04
C ALA A 8 -10.96 -3.64 -9.45
N MET A 9 -11.37 -2.67 -10.28
CA MET A 9 -11.79 -2.93 -11.66
C MET A 9 -10.63 -3.36 -12.56
N VAL A 10 -9.49 -2.66 -12.53
CA VAL A 10 -8.35 -2.98 -13.39
C VAL A 10 -7.77 -4.35 -13.01
N GLU A 11 -7.58 -4.64 -11.73
CA GLU A 11 -7.05 -5.94 -11.28
C GLU A 11 -8.02 -7.09 -11.57
N THR A 12 -9.32 -6.86 -11.43
CA THR A 12 -10.33 -7.86 -11.81
C THR A 12 -10.28 -8.12 -13.31
N GLY A 13 -10.16 -7.07 -14.13
CA GLY A 13 -10.04 -7.19 -15.59
C GLY A 13 -8.77 -7.91 -16.06
N PHE A 14 -7.65 -7.76 -15.34
CA PHE A 14 -6.38 -8.42 -15.65
C PHE A 14 -6.22 -9.83 -15.04
N THR A 15 -7.23 -10.33 -14.33
CA THR A 15 -7.20 -11.66 -13.71
C THR A 15 -8.25 -12.60 -14.30
N ARG A 16 -8.09 -13.91 -14.10
CA ARG A 16 -9.08 -14.88 -14.59
C ARG A 16 -10.39 -14.71 -13.82
N ALA A 17 -11.52 -14.86 -14.51
CA ALA A 17 -12.87 -14.68 -13.95
C ALA A 17 -13.09 -15.42 -12.61
N LYS A 18 -12.53 -16.63 -12.45
CA LYS A 18 -12.62 -17.41 -11.20
C LYS A 18 -12.00 -16.73 -9.97
N ASN A 19 -11.15 -15.74 -10.16
CA ASN A 19 -10.46 -15.00 -9.09
C ASN A 19 -11.07 -13.62 -8.83
N ALA A 20 -12.05 -13.16 -9.61
CA ALA A 20 -12.63 -11.82 -9.51
C ALA A 20 -13.08 -11.48 -8.08
N GLY A 21 -13.83 -12.37 -7.44
CA GLY A 21 -14.29 -12.17 -6.06
C GLY A 21 -13.14 -11.97 -5.06
N ASN A 22 -12.06 -12.75 -5.18
CA ASN A 22 -10.89 -12.61 -4.31
C ASN A 22 -10.16 -11.27 -4.52
N ILE A 23 -10.09 -10.77 -5.76
CA ILE A 23 -9.43 -9.50 -6.07
C ILE A 23 -10.24 -8.30 -5.55
N ILE A 24 -11.54 -8.30 -5.76
CA ILE A 24 -12.43 -7.26 -5.23
C ILE A 24 -12.36 -7.25 -3.70
N MET A 25 -12.40 -8.42 -3.06
CA MET A 25 -12.29 -8.52 -1.61
C MET A 25 -10.96 -8.00 -1.08
N LYS A 26 -9.84 -8.24 -1.77
CA LYS A 26 -8.53 -7.71 -1.37
C LYS A 26 -8.51 -6.18 -1.40
N ASN A 27 -8.98 -5.57 -2.48
CA ASN A 27 -9.06 -4.11 -2.61
C ASN A 27 -9.96 -3.49 -1.54
N LEU A 28 -11.10 -4.12 -1.24
CA LEU A 28 -11.98 -3.66 -0.15
C LEU A 28 -11.28 -3.76 1.21
N MET A 29 -10.64 -4.89 1.49
CA MET A 29 -9.94 -5.10 2.75
C MET A 29 -8.73 -4.17 2.92
N ASP A 30 -8.07 -3.76 1.83
CA ASP A 30 -7.00 -2.77 1.90
C ASP A 30 -7.49 -1.46 2.49
N PHE A 31 -8.66 -0.99 2.05
CA PHE A 31 -9.24 0.21 2.63
C PHE A 31 -9.73 -0.02 4.06
N CYS A 32 -10.42 -1.14 4.35
CA CYS A 32 -10.95 -1.40 5.69
C CYS A 32 -9.85 -1.57 6.75
N ILE A 33 -8.87 -2.44 6.50
CA ILE A 33 -7.76 -2.68 7.43
C ILE A 33 -6.84 -1.47 7.46
N GLY A 34 -6.55 -0.90 6.30
CA GLY A 34 -5.72 0.29 6.18
C GLY A 34 -6.27 1.45 7.00
N THR A 35 -7.58 1.70 6.95
CA THR A 35 -8.22 2.74 7.77
C THR A 35 -8.02 2.50 9.26
N VAL A 36 -8.27 1.29 9.75
CA VAL A 36 -8.10 0.98 11.17
C VAL A 36 -6.64 1.13 11.61
N ALA A 37 -5.70 0.61 10.81
CA ALA A 37 -4.27 0.71 11.09
C ALA A 37 -3.77 2.17 11.05
N PHE A 38 -4.25 2.95 10.09
CA PHE A 38 -3.84 4.35 9.91
C PHE A 38 -4.40 5.25 11.01
N ILE A 39 -5.62 5.00 11.47
CA ILE A 39 -6.19 5.65 12.66
C ILE A 39 -5.38 5.29 13.91
N ALA A 40 -5.05 4.00 14.09
CA ALA A 40 -4.43 3.52 15.32
C ALA A 40 -3.00 4.04 15.50
N ILE A 41 -2.23 4.18 14.42
CA ILE A 41 -0.83 4.63 14.50
C ILE A 41 -0.33 5.34 13.24
N GLY A 42 -0.79 4.95 12.04
CA GLY A 42 -0.17 5.40 10.80
C GLY A 42 -0.20 6.91 10.58
N PHE A 43 -1.32 7.59 10.87
CA PHE A 43 -1.39 9.05 10.71
C PHE A 43 -0.41 9.79 11.63
N GLY A 44 -0.28 9.34 12.88
CA GLY A 44 0.68 9.91 13.83
C GLY A 44 2.13 9.68 13.39
N LEU A 45 2.45 8.53 12.80
CA LEU A 45 3.78 8.31 12.25
C LEU A 45 4.09 9.20 11.03
N LEU A 46 3.07 9.59 10.27
CA LEU A 46 3.22 10.42 9.06
C LEU A 46 3.33 11.91 9.39
N LEU A 47 2.38 12.47 10.15
CA LEU A 47 2.28 13.92 10.42
C LEU A 47 2.39 14.29 11.91
N GLY A 48 2.72 13.35 12.79
CA GLY A 48 3.01 13.65 14.19
C GLY A 48 4.30 14.46 14.35
N GLU A 49 4.56 14.90 15.58
CA GLU A 49 5.79 15.63 15.93
C GLU A 49 7.02 14.83 15.48
N ASP A 50 7.89 15.46 14.67
CA ASP A 50 9.09 14.81 14.14
C ASP A 50 10.01 14.29 15.26
N ALA A 51 10.45 13.05 15.12
CA ALA A 51 11.48 12.45 15.93
C ALA A 51 12.74 12.23 15.09
N ALA A 52 13.68 13.17 15.22
CA ALA A 52 15.02 13.13 14.63
C ALA A 52 15.05 13.06 13.08
N GLY A 53 14.03 13.60 12.41
CA GLY A 53 13.89 13.55 10.96
C GLY A 53 13.40 12.20 10.42
N LEU A 54 13.14 11.20 11.28
CA LEU A 54 12.96 9.81 10.85
C LEU A 54 11.52 9.32 10.94
N ILE A 55 10.75 9.81 11.90
CA ILE A 55 9.41 9.27 12.17
C ILE A 55 8.60 10.27 12.98
N GLY A 56 7.30 10.39 12.69
CA GLY A 56 6.38 11.13 13.55
C GLY A 56 6.13 10.37 14.86
N ARG A 57 6.05 11.09 15.97
CA ARG A 57 5.67 10.49 17.26
C ARG A 57 4.21 10.03 17.20
N PRO A 58 3.90 8.76 17.55
CA PRO A 58 2.53 8.31 17.67
C PRO A 58 1.73 9.22 18.60
N GLY A 59 0.54 9.61 18.17
CA GLY A 59 -0.38 10.43 18.95
C GLY A 59 -1.81 9.92 18.80
N PHE A 60 -2.63 10.22 19.80
CA PHE A 60 -4.05 9.85 19.82
C PHE A 60 -4.98 11.06 19.63
N ASP A 61 -4.47 12.14 19.03
CA ASP A 61 -5.20 13.40 18.83
C ASP A 61 -6.48 13.23 18.01
N ILE A 62 -6.52 12.21 17.14
CA ILE A 62 -7.72 11.80 16.41
C ILE A 62 -8.89 11.42 17.34
N PHE A 63 -8.59 10.98 18.57
CA PHE A 63 -9.59 10.60 19.58
C PHE A 63 -9.76 11.66 20.69
N THR A 64 -8.76 12.51 20.91
CA THR A 64 -8.75 13.45 22.05
C THR A 64 -9.00 14.90 21.64
N SER A 65 -8.85 15.27 20.37
CA SER A 65 -8.90 16.65 19.89
C SER A 65 -9.75 16.81 18.62
N TYR A 66 -10.98 16.27 18.64
CA TYR A 66 -11.86 16.20 17.45
C TYR A 66 -12.02 17.54 16.70
N GLU A 67 -12.20 18.65 17.43
CA GLU A 67 -12.39 19.98 16.81
C GLU A 67 -11.13 20.54 16.15
N ASN A 68 -9.95 20.21 16.69
CA ASN A 68 -8.67 20.74 16.22
C ASN A 68 -7.87 19.75 15.36
N PHE A 69 -8.38 18.52 15.20
CA PHE A 69 -7.73 17.50 14.41
C PHE A 69 -7.79 17.84 12.91
N GLN A 70 -6.69 17.60 12.21
CA GLN A 70 -6.55 17.89 10.78
C GLN A 70 -7.26 16.83 9.92
N TRP A 71 -8.60 16.84 9.94
CA TRP A 71 -9.43 15.87 9.23
C TRP A 71 -9.19 15.86 7.72
N ASP A 72 -8.91 17.02 7.14
CA ASP A 72 -8.56 17.18 5.73
C ASP A 72 -7.28 16.41 5.39
N GLN A 73 -6.22 16.61 6.17
CA GLN A 73 -4.95 15.91 6.00
C GLN A 73 -5.08 14.42 6.27
N PHE A 74 -5.86 14.04 7.29
CA PHE A 74 -6.12 12.64 7.61
C PHE A 74 -6.80 11.92 6.45
N VAL A 75 -7.92 12.45 5.94
CA VAL A 75 -8.65 11.79 4.83
C VAL A 75 -7.79 11.76 3.57
N PHE A 76 -7.06 12.84 3.28
CA PHE A 76 -6.18 12.92 2.12
C PHE A 76 -5.06 11.86 2.16
N ASN A 77 -4.38 11.73 3.30
CA ASN A 77 -3.31 10.75 3.46
C ASN A 77 -3.83 9.32 3.63
N LEU A 78 -5.03 9.13 4.21
CA LEU A 78 -5.66 7.81 4.32
C LEU A 78 -5.92 7.22 2.94
N VAL A 79 -6.43 8.02 1.99
CA VAL A 79 -6.70 7.50 0.64
C VAL A 79 -5.40 7.18 -0.12
N PHE A 80 -4.32 7.90 0.12
CA PHE A 80 -2.99 7.61 -0.42
C PHE A 80 -2.35 6.37 0.21
N CYS A 81 -2.50 6.20 1.52
CA CYS A 81 -2.12 4.97 2.22
C CYS A 81 -2.79 3.75 1.61
N ALA A 82 -4.12 3.81 1.43
CA ALA A 82 -4.87 2.75 0.80
C ALA A 82 -4.41 2.51 -0.65
N THR A 83 -4.12 3.58 -1.42
CA THR A 83 -3.60 3.47 -2.79
C THR A 83 -2.25 2.76 -2.82
N THR A 84 -1.36 3.06 -1.88
CA THR A 84 -0.06 2.38 -1.75
C THR A 84 -0.23 0.89 -1.47
N ALA A 85 -1.13 0.53 -0.56
CA ALA A 85 -1.43 -0.86 -0.22
C ALA A 85 -1.94 -1.65 -1.44
N THR A 86 -2.90 -1.10 -2.18
CA THR A 86 -3.56 -1.81 -3.29
C THR A 86 -2.64 -2.03 -4.51
N ILE A 87 -1.65 -1.18 -4.77
CA ILE A 87 -0.66 -1.40 -5.85
C ILE A 87 -0.04 -2.80 -5.77
N VAL A 88 0.12 -3.33 -4.56
CA VAL A 88 0.71 -4.65 -4.31
C VAL A 88 -0.28 -5.80 -4.56
N SER A 89 -1.59 -5.58 -4.43
CA SER A 89 -2.64 -6.56 -4.71
C SER A 89 -2.48 -7.16 -6.11
N GLY A 90 -2.47 -6.31 -7.13
CA GLY A 90 -2.38 -6.73 -8.53
C GLY A 90 -1.14 -7.57 -8.82
N ALA A 91 0.02 -7.16 -8.29
CA ALA A 91 1.27 -7.89 -8.47
C ALA A 91 1.22 -9.28 -7.83
N MET A 92 0.44 -9.47 -6.76
CA MET A 92 0.29 -10.70 -5.97
C MET A 92 -1.03 -11.46 -6.23
N ALA A 93 -1.78 -11.06 -7.26
CA ALA A 93 -3.07 -11.62 -7.65
C ALA A 93 -3.05 -13.14 -7.93
N GLU A 94 -4.20 -13.80 -7.71
CA GLU A 94 -4.50 -15.23 -8.00
C GLU A 94 -3.73 -16.32 -7.23
N ARG A 95 -2.64 -16.01 -6.53
CA ARG A 95 -1.82 -17.03 -5.84
C ARG A 95 -1.33 -16.67 -4.43
N THR A 96 -1.85 -15.59 -3.87
CA THR A 96 -1.57 -15.17 -2.48
C THR A 96 -2.74 -15.52 -1.58
N LYS A 97 -2.46 -16.17 -0.45
CA LYS A 97 -3.44 -16.45 0.60
C LYS A 97 -4.04 -15.14 1.12
N PHE A 98 -5.37 -15.11 1.25
CA PHE A 98 -6.10 -13.91 1.62
C PHE A 98 -5.68 -13.35 2.99
N LEU A 99 -5.58 -14.20 4.02
CA LEU A 99 -5.16 -13.75 5.35
C LEU A 99 -3.75 -13.14 5.37
N SER A 100 -2.80 -13.74 4.65
CA SER A 100 -1.45 -13.19 4.51
C SER A 100 -1.46 -11.81 3.86
N TYR A 101 -2.36 -11.60 2.90
CA TYR A 101 -2.55 -10.31 2.25
C TYR A 101 -3.16 -9.27 3.20
N CYS A 102 -4.16 -9.64 4.01
CA CYS A 102 -4.72 -8.75 5.04
C CYS A 102 -3.68 -8.32 6.08
N ILE A 103 -2.81 -9.22 6.52
CA ILE A 103 -1.70 -8.89 7.43
C ILE A 103 -0.73 -7.91 6.78
N TYR A 104 -0.34 -8.18 5.54
CA TYR A 104 0.51 -7.28 4.75
C TYR A 104 -0.12 -5.87 4.66
N SER A 105 -1.41 -5.78 4.36
CA SER A 105 -2.15 -4.53 4.23
C SER A 105 -2.14 -3.70 5.52
N GLY A 106 -2.30 -4.37 6.67
CA GLY A 106 -2.14 -3.75 7.98
C GLY A 106 -0.72 -3.23 8.21
N ILE A 107 0.31 -4.00 7.87
CA ILE A 107 1.71 -3.61 8.05
C ILE A 107 2.09 -2.40 7.19
N ILE A 108 1.73 -2.40 5.90
CA ILE A 108 2.05 -1.27 5.03
C ILE A 108 1.35 0.00 5.48
N SER A 109 0.11 -0.12 5.94
CA SER A 109 -0.70 1.02 6.40
C SER A 109 -0.29 1.54 7.78
N ALA A 110 0.18 0.65 8.67
CA ALA A 110 0.61 1.02 10.01
C ALA A 110 2.03 1.58 10.04
N LEU A 111 2.93 1.07 9.19
CA LEU A 111 4.38 1.30 9.35
C LEU A 111 5.06 1.75 8.06
N ILE A 112 4.98 0.97 6.97
CA ILE A 112 5.85 1.21 5.80
C ILE A 112 5.50 2.53 5.11
N TYR A 113 4.25 2.71 4.69
CA TYR A 113 3.79 3.94 4.04
C TYR A 113 3.97 5.17 4.95
N PRO A 114 3.46 5.21 6.19
CA PRO A 114 3.51 6.43 6.97
C PRO A 114 4.93 6.86 7.36
N VAL A 115 5.85 5.92 7.61
CA VAL A 115 7.24 6.26 7.93
C VAL A 115 7.96 6.86 6.72
N GLU A 116 7.81 6.26 5.54
CA GLU A 116 8.46 6.77 4.34
C GLU A 116 7.83 8.10 3.88
N ALA A 117 6.50 8.21 3.98
CA ALA A 117 5.80 9.46 3.72
C ALA A 117 6.17 10.56 4.74
N HIS A 118 6.54 10.21 5.97
CA HIS A 118 7.06 11.19 6.94
C HIS A 118 8.38 11.81 6.47
N TRP A 119 9.27 11.01 5.87
CA TRP A 119 10.55 11.51 5.35
C TRP A 119 10.33 12.59 4.30
N ILE A 120 9.29 12.48 3.48
CA ILE A 120 9.02 13.31 2.31
C ILE A 120 8.03 14.46 2.63
N TRP A 121 6.94 14.17 3.34
CA TRP A 121 5.81 15.09 3.58
C TRP A 121 5.62 15.47 5.04
N GLY A 122 6.16 14.69 5.98
CA GLY A 122 6.04 14.90 7.43
C GLY A 122 7.10 15.82 8.03
N GLY A 123 7.95 16.44 7.21
CA GLY A 123 9.07 17.26 7.69
C GLY A 123 10.33 16.47 8.05
N GLY A 124 10.39 15.18 7.68
CA GLY A 124 11.54 14.34 7.92
C GLY A 124 12.77 14.69 7.07
N TRP A 125 13.78 13.83 7.13
CA TRP A 125 15.12 14.12 6.63
C TRP A 125 15.18 14.38 5.12
N LEU A 126 14.37 13.70 4.29
CA LEU A 126 14.33 13.96 2.84
C LEU A 126 13.76 15.36 2.54
N ALA A 127 12.68 15.74 3.22
CA ALA A 127 12.10 17.08 3.11
C ALA A 127 13.13 18.16 3.51
N GLN A 128 13.89 17.93 4.59
CA GLN A 128 14.95 18.84 5.06
C GLN A 128 16.11 18.98 4.07
N LEU A 129 16.39 17.95 3.27
CA LEU A 129 17.36 18.01 2.17
C LEU A 129 16.81 18.69 0.91
N GLY A 130 15.56 19.13 0.91
CA GLY A 130 14.91 19.75 -0.25
C GLY A 130 14.41 18.76 -1.30
N PHE A 131 14.14 17.51 -0.91
CA PHE A 131 13.49 16.55 -1.79
C PHE A 131 12.03 16.94 -2.06
N HIS A 132 11.60 16.82 -3.32
CA HIS A 132 10.25 17.20 -3.73
C HIS A 132 9.53 16.02 -4.40
N ASP A 133 8.42 15.60 -3.81
CA ASP A 133 7.46 14.67 -4.41
C ASP A 133 6.05 15.24 -4.21
N ILE A 134 5.44 15.76 -5.27
CA ILE A 134 4.19 16.52 -5.16
C ILE A 134 2.97 15.60 -5.03
N SER A 135 3.00 14.46 -5.72
CA SER A 135 1.82 13.59 -5.90
C SER A 135 2.07 12.12 -5.57
N GLY A 136 3.18 11.82 -4.91
CA GLY A 136 3.49 10.48 -4.41
C GLY A 136 4.14 9.56 -5.44
N SER A 137 4.93 10.11 -6.37
CA SER A 137 5.72 9.28 -7.29
C SER A 137 6.68 8.36 -6.52
N CYS A 138 7.30 8.87 -5.45
CA CYS A 138 8.07 8.07 -4.52
C CYS A 138 7.17 7.52 -3.41
N ALA A 139 6.48 8.40 -2.69
CA ALA A 139 5.82 8.03 -1.44
C ALA A 139 4.70 6.98 -1.57
N ILE A 140 4.09 6.91 -2.77
CA ILE A 140 2.99 5.99 -3.07
C ILE A 140 3.45 4.98 -4.12
N HIS A 141 3.85 5.45 -5.30
CA HIS A 141 4.05 4.60 -6.46
C HIS A 141 5.35 3.78 -6.38
N MET A 142 6.46 4.40 -6.00
CA MET A 142 7.72 3.68 -5.82
C MET A 142 7.64 2.72 -4.64
N VAL A 143 7.16 3.16 -3.46
CA VAL A 143 7.00 2.29 -2.28
C VAL A 143 6.11 1.10 -2.61
N GLY A 144 4.91 1.36 -3.14
CA GLY A 144 3.99 0.31 -3.58
C GLY A 144 4.62 -0.59 -4.64
N GLY A 145 5.32 -0.04 -5.61
CA GLY A 145 6.00 -0.78 -6.68
C GLY A 145 7.14 -1.69 -6.20
N ILE A 146 7.95 -1.22 -5.25
CA ILE A 146 9.02 -2.02 -4.64
C ILE A 146 8.42 -3.14 -3.78
N CYS A 147 7.43 -2.83 -2.95
CA CYS A 147 6.71 -3.84 -2.18
C CYS A 147 6.04 -4.88 -3.09
N ALA A 148 5.44 -4.45 -4.21
CA ALA A 148 4.86 -5.31 -5.24
C ALA A 148 5.91 -6.24 -5.87
N LEU A 149 7.07 -5.70 -6.23
CA LEU A 149 8.17 -6.47 -6.81
C LEU A 149 8.69 -7.54 -5.84
N ILE A 150 8.98 -7.15 -4.59
CA ILE A 150 9.46 -8.06 -3.55
C ILE A 150 8.41 -9.11 -3.23
N GLY A 151 7.15 -8.70 -3.04
CA GLY A 151 6.02 -9.59 -2.78
C GLY A 151 5.81 -10.61 -3.91
N ALA A 152 5.84 -10.16 -5.16
CA ALA A 152 5.74 -11.04 -6.33
C ALA A 152 6.90 -12.03 -6.42
N LYS A 153 8.13 -11.60 -6.09
CA LYS A 153 9.32 -12.47 -6.05
C LYS A 153 9.18 -13.56 -4.97
N ILE A 154 8.72 -13.20 -3.77
CA ILE A 154 8.56 -14.15 -2.64
C ILE A 154 7.44 -15.15 -2.93
N VAL A 155 6.30 -14.69 -3.44
CA VAL A 155 5.16 -15.55 -3.77
C VAL A 155 5.44 -16.44 -4.98
N GLY A 156 6.29 -15.98 -5.89
CA GLY A 156 6.66 -16.69 -7.10
C GLY A 156 5.62 -16.57 -8.23
N PRO A 157 5.93 -17.20 -9.38
CA PRO A 157 5.10 -17.11 -10.57
C PRO A 157 3.78 -17.87 -10.39
N ARG A 158 2.75 -17.42 -11.11
CA ARG A 158 1.49 -18.15 -11.21
C ARG A 158 1.72 -19.52 -11.82
N ILE A 159 1.04 -20.54 -11.29
CA ILE A 159 1.08 -21.91 -11.82
C ILE A 159 0.70 -21.88 -13.31
N GLY A 160 1.55 -22.47 -14.15
CA GLY A 160 1.38 -22.52 -15.60
C GLY A 160 1.86 -21.29 -16.36
N LYS A 161 2.39 -20.24 -15.69
CA LYS A 161 2.91 -19.03 -16.35
C LYS A 161 4.19 -19.30 -17.14
N PHE A 162 5.09 -20.10 -16.56
CA PHE A 162 6.34 -20.52 -17.18
C PHE A 162 6.31 -22.05 -17.30
N VAL A 163 6.46 -22.56 -18.53
CA VAL A 163 6.47 -24.00 -18.82
C VAL A 163 7.79 -24.36 -19.48
N LYS A 164 8.44 -25.41 -18.98
CA LYS A 164 9.67 -25.94 -19.56
C LYS A 164 9.31 -26.91 -20.68
N THR A 165 9.82 -26.68 -21.88
CA THR A 165 9.64 -27.59 -23.03
C THR A 165 10.50 -28.84 -22.88
N LYS A 166 10.26 -29.85 -23.73
CA LYS A 166 11.08 -31.07 -23.78
C LYS A 166 12.55 -30.76 -24.08
N ASP A 167 12.82 -29.69 -24.83
CA ASP A 167 14.15 -29.25 -25.23
C ASP A 167 14.84 -28.37 -24.16
N GLY A 168 14.18 -28.15 -23.02
CA GLY A 168 14.71 -27.38 -21.89
C GLY A 168 14.45 -25.88 -21.94
N GLU A 169 13.83 -25.36 -23.01
CA GLU A 169 13.46 -23.96 -23.17
C GLU A 169 12.33 -23.55 -22.21
N ILE A 170 12.36 -22.33 -21.67
CA ILE A 170 11.27 -21.78 -20.86
C ILE A 170 10.33 -20.98 -21.78
N LYS A 171 9.08 -21.43 -21.91
CA LYS A 171 8.02 -20.70 -22.62
C LYS A 171 7.11 -19.97 -21.64
N VAL A 172 6.73 -18.75 -22.01
CA VAL A 172 5.77 -17.93 -21.26
C VAL A 172 4.37 -18.16 -21.83
N ASN A 173 3.46 -18.65 -21.00
CA ASN A 173 2.04 -18.66 -21.34
C ASN A 173 1.47 -17.30 -20.96
N ALA A 174 1.15 -16.48 -21.97
CA ALA A 174 0.57 -15.15 -21.78
C ALA A 174 -0.77 -15.25 -21.05
#